data_AF-A0A821DQE9-F1
#
_entry.id   AF-A0A821DQE9-F1
#
_cell.length_a   1.000
_cell.length_b   1.000
_cell.length_c   1.000
_cell.angle_alpha   90.00
_cell.angle_beta   90.00
_cell.angle_gamma   90.00
#
_symmetry.space_group_name_H-M   'P 1'
#
loop_
_entity.id
_entity.type
_entity.pdbx_description
1 polymer ?
#
loop_
_entity_poly.entity_id
_entity_poly.type
_entity_poly.pdbx_seq_one_letter_code
_entity_poly.pdbx_strand_id
1 'polypeptide(L)'
;ASNNFYLNIHYDEKINQTSDQQLTPDVIIASLSQRLSSTITTNLELFLLKIKAEYEYSPFGEQLLGYELTGHESSYFIHRINQQNLPNKTRPQICEMLILPPYQRKGHGRRLLTAIYEDLRTNSRVQDIKAEDPSDEFVALRDLVSLELCHKYLPDLFSKESILKTDRVTKEMIDKAREVLN
;
A
#
# COMPACT_ATOMS: atom_id res chain seq x y z
N ALA A 1 11.00 -8.08 6.67
CA ALA A 1 12.35 -7.50 6.69
C ALA A 1 12.42 -6.52 7.84
N SER A 2 13.53 -6.47 8.56
CA SER A 2 13.80 -5.31 9.39
C SER A 2 14.03 -4.11 8.45
N ASN A 3 13.68 -2.91 8.90
CA ASN A 3 13.93 -1.66 8.17
C ASN A 3 15.42 -1.29 8.23
N ASN A 4 16.33 -2.18 7.84
CA ASN A 4 17.75 -1.87 7.71
C ASN A 4 18.03 -1.23 6.35
N PHE A 5 18.68 -0.08 6.33
CA PHE A 5 19.03 0.63 5.09
C PHE A 5 20.53 0.62 4.86
N TYR A 6 20.93 0.39 3.61
CA TYR A 6 22.29 0.64 3.13
C TYR A 6 22.31 1.94 2.33
N LEU A 7 23.22 2.85 2.67
CA LEU A 7 23.40 4.10 1.94
C LEU A 7 24.86 4.23 1.48
N ASN A 8 25.05 4.33 0.17
CA ASN A 8 26.34 4.63 -0.43
C ASN A 8 26.21 5.86 -1.32
N ILE A 9 27.05 6.86 -1.09
CA ILE A 9 27.07 8.09 -1.88
C ILE A 9 28.41 8.14 -2.62
N HIS A 10 28.34 8.10 -3.94
CA HIS A 10 29.49 8.20 -4.82
C HIS A 10 29.46 9.54 -5.57
N TYR A 11 30.61 10.20 -5.67
CA TYR A 11 30.82 11.40 -6.47
C TYR A 11 32.22 11.33 -7.07
N ASP A 12 32.37 11.81 -8.31
CA ASP A 12 33.67 11.83 -8.98
C ASP A 12 34.54 12.98 -8.44
N GLU A 13 33.92 14.11 -8.15
CA GLU A 13 34.56 15.29 -7.55
C GLU A 13 33.62 15.94 -6.51
N LYS A 14 34.21 16.61 -5.52
CA LYS A 14 33.47 17.41 -4.52
C LYS A 14 34.11 18.78 -4.41
N ILE A 15 33.27 19.82 -4.32
CA ILE A 15 33.73 21.20 -4.18
C ILE A 15 34.59 21.30 -2.92
N ASN A 16 35.84 21.74 -3.10
CA ASN A 16 36.74 22.03 -2.00
C ASN A 16 36.42 23.41 -1.44
N GLN A 17 36.22 23.50 -0.12
CA GLN A 17 36.16 24.78 0.59
C GLN A 17 37.49 25.50 0.39
N THR A 18 37.58 26.35 -0.63
CA THR A 18 38.68 27.27 -0.84
C THR A 18 38.22 28.65 -0.39
N SER A 19 39.13 29.41 0.23
CA SER A 19 38.90 30.69 0.90
C SER A 19 38.15 31.73 0.06
N ASP A 20 38.15 31.59 -1.27
CA ASP A 20 37.55 32.51 -2.24
C ASP A 20 36.15 32.11 -2.73
N GLN A 21 35.62 30.93 -2.37
CA GLN A 21 34.28 30.49 -2.79
C GLN A 21 33.34 30.35 -1.58
N GLN A 22 32.27 31.16 -1.54
CA GLN A 22 31.21 31.10 -0.51
C GLN A 22 30.30 29.85 -0.61
N LEU A 23 30.64 28.87 -1.43
CA LEU A 23 29.82 27.69 -1.71
C LEU A 23 30.29 26.49 -0.88
N THR A 24 29.43 26.01 0.01
CA THR A 24 29.65 24.79 0.79
C THR A 24 28.81 23.64 0.21
N PRO A 25 29.38 22.44 0.00
CA PRO A 25 28.62 21.31 -0.50
C PRO A 25 27.59 20.81 0.53
N ASP A 26 26.42 20.40 0.06
CA ASP A 26 25.37 19.86 0.92
C ASP A 26 25.79 18.55 1.61
N VAL A 27 25.34 18.39 2.85
CA VAL A 27 25.60 17.18 3.65
C VAL A 27 24.50 16.16 3.42
N ILE A 28 24.51 15.51 2.25
CA ILE A 28 23.46 14.60 1.77
C ILE A 28 23.15 13.48 2.79
N ILE A 29 24.18 12.89 3.42
CA ILE A 29 23.98 11.82 4.41
C ILE A 29 23.15 12.31 5.60
N ALA A 30 23.43 13.51 6.11
CA ALA A 30 22.71 14.08 7.24
C ALA A 30 21.23 14.34 6.89
N SER A 31 20.96 14.87 5.70
CA SER A 31 19.61 15.11 5.20
C SER A 31 18.81 13.81 5.03
N LEU A 32 19.43 12.74 4.53
CA LEU A 32 18.77 11.44 4.40
C LEU A 32 18.58 10.76 5.76
N SER A 33 19.55 10.90 6.66
CA SER A 33 19.50 10.35 8.01
C SER A 33 18.39 10.98 8.86
N GLN A 34 18.06 12.25 8.63
CA GLN A 34 16.92 12.90 9.30
C GLN A 34 15.56 12.31 8.90
N ARG A 35 15.43 11.75 7.68
CA ARG A 35 14.15 11.22 7.18
C ARG A 35 13.98 9.73 7.42
N LEU A 36 15.08 9.00 7.59
CA LEU A 36 15.06 7.55 7.83
C LEU A 36 15.08 7.29 9.34
N SER A 37 14.01 6.69 9.86
CA SER A 37 13.82 6.39 11.30
C SER A 37 14.65 5.20 11.81
N SER A 38 15.56 4.69 10.99
CA SER A 38 16.18 3.38 11.12
C SER A 38 17.69 3.45 10.97
N THR A 39 18.37 2.43 11.49
CA THR A 39 19.83 2.32 11.41
C THR A 39 20.31 2.27 9.96
N ILE A 40 20.90 3.37 9.49
CA ILE A 40 21.60 3.42 8.20
C ILE A 40 22.98 2.80 8.37
N THR A 41 23.35 1.95 7.43
CA THR A 41 24.70 1.38 7.35
C THR A 41 25.36 1.90 6.07
N THR A 42 26.56 2.48 6.19
CA THR A 42 27.33 2.96 5.04
C THR A 42 28.38 1.96 4.55
N ASN A 43 28.58 0.89 5.31
CA ASN A 43 29.46 -0.23 4.99
C ASN A 43 28.63 -1.43 4.51
N LEU A 44 28.92 -1.92 3.29
CA LEU A 44 28.17 -2.99 2.65
C LEU A 44 28.28 -4.31 3.43
N GLU A 45 29.48 -4.66 3.91
CA GLU A 45 29.70 -5.90 4.67
C GLU A 45 28.90 -5.92 5.97
N LEU A 46 28.89 -4.80 6.71
CA LEU A 46 28.08 -4.68 7.94
C LEU A 46 26.58 -4.79 7.64
N PHE A 47 26.13 -4.26 6.51
CA PHE A 47 24.73 -4.40 6.09
C PHE A 47 24.38 -5.85 5.75
N LEU A 48 25.24 -6.53 5.00
CA LEU A 48 25.05 -7.95 4.66
C LEU A 48 25.06 -8.84 5.90
N LEU A 49 25.89 -8.55 6.90
CA LEU A 49 25.88 -9.25 8.18
C LEU A 49 24.55 -9.09 8.92
N LYS A 50 23.95 -7.89 8.90
CA LYS A 50 22.64 -7.65 9.50
C LYS A 50 21.53 -8.42 8.78
N ILE A 51 21.51 -8.42 7.44
CA ILE A 51 20.53 -9.20 6.67
C ILE A 51 20.66 -10.69 6.98
N LYS A 52 21.89 -11.22 6.99
CA LYS A 52 22.13 -12.64 7.31
C LYS A 52 21.74 -13.00 8.73
N ALA A 53 21.63 -12.05 9.64
CA ALA A 53 21.13 -12.29 11.00
C ALA A 53 19.59 -12.28 11.09
N GLU A 54 18.87 -11.85 10.04
CA GLU A 54 17.42 -11.68 10.01
C GLU A 54 16.63 -12.88 9.46
N TYR A 55 17.16 -14.11 9.60
CA TYR A 55 16.46 -15.33 9.14
C TYR A 55 15.10 -15.56 9.84
N GLU A 56 14.83 -14.87 10.93
CA GLU A 56 13.66 -15.08 11.78
C GLU A 56 12.61 -13.97 11.67
N TYR A 57 12.59 -13.23 10.56
CA TYR A 57 11.57 -12.20 10.36
C TYR A 57 10.18 -12.83 10.21
N SER A 58 9.28 -12.46 11.13
CA SER A 58 7.84 -12.68 10.98
C SER A 58 7.14 -11.35 10.71
N PRO A 59 6.19 -11.29 9.74
CA PRO A 59 5.39 -10.11 9.53
C PRO A 59 4.57 -9.78 10.77
N PHE A 60 4.43 -8.48 11.06
CA PHE A 60 3.62 -8.02 12.18
C PHE A 60 2.13 -8.16 11.88
N GLY A 61 1.35 -8.42 12.93
CA GLY A 61 -0.10 -8.38 12.87
C GLY A 61 -0.77 -9.67 12.39
N GLU A 62 -2.06 -9.57 12.10
CA GLU A 62 -2.92 -10.69 11.71
C GLU A 62 -2.91 -10.88 10.20
N GLN A 63 -2.71 -12.11 9.73
CA GLN A 63 -2.79 -12.42 8.31
C GLN A 63 -4.24 -12.39 7.83
N LEU A 64 -4.54 -11.53 6.85
CA LEU A 64 -5.88 -11.43 6.24
C LEU A 64 -6.03 -12.33 5.00
N LEU A 65 -4.99 -12.40 4.17
CA LEU A 65 -5.04 -13.08 2.87
C LEU A 65 -3.67 -13.62 2.48
N GLY A 66 -3.64 -14.87 1.99
CA GLY A 66 -2.52 -15.45 1.25
C GLY A 66 -2.90 -15.65 -0.21
N TYR A 67 -1.98 -15.41 -1.15
CA TYR A 67 -2.21 -15.64 -2.57
C TYR A 67 -0.92 -15.94 -3.33
N GLU A 68 -1.07 -16.57 -4.49
CA GLU A 68 -0.01 -16.79 -5.46
C GLU A 68 -0.32 -16.02 -6.75
N LEU A 69 0.73 -15.65 -7.47
CA LEU A 69 0.60 -15.07 -8.80
C LEU A 69 0.84 -16.14 -9.85
N THR A 70 -0.01 -16.20 -10.86
CA THR A 70 0.15 -17.13 -11.98
C THR A 70 1.51 -16.92 -12.65
N GLY A 71 2.30 -17.99 -12.77
CA GLY A 71 3.64 -17.93 -13.35
C GLY A 71 4.75 -17.50 -12.39
N HIS A 72 4.47 -17.39 -11.09
CA HIS A 72 5.47 -17.14 -10.06
C HIS A 72 5.43 -18.23 -8.99
N GLU A 73 6.60 -18.67 -8.53
CA GLU A 73 6.72 -19.64 -7.43
C GLU A 73 6.55 -19.01 -6.05
N SER A 74 6.48 -17.68 -5.97
CA SER A 74 6.39 -16.96 -4.71
C SER A 74 4.95 -16.86 -4.21
N SER A 75 4.74 -17.21 -2.94
CA SER A 75 3.51 -16.91 -2.20
C SER A 75 3.61 -15.52 -1.54
N TYR A 76 2.49 -14.82 -1.49
CA TYR A 76 2.36 -13.48 -0.93
C TYR A 76 1.32 -13.47 0.18
N PHE A 77 1.54 -12.65 1.21
CA PHE A 77 0.65 -12.53 2.36
C PHE A 77 0.36 -11.06 2.65
N ILE A 78 -0.89 -10.74 2.97
CA ILE A 78 -1.35 -9.43 3.43
C ILE A 78 -1.66 -9.53 4.90
N HIS A 79 -1.02 -8.68 5.70
CA HIS A 79 -1.20 -8.62 7.14
C HIS A 79 -1.79 -7.28 7.56
N ARG A 80 -2.68 -7.32 8.55
CA ARG A 80 -3.24 -6.15 9.21
C ARG A 80 -2.53 -5.92 10.53
N ILE A 81 -1.98 -4.73 10.69
CA ILE A 81 -1.34 -4.30 11.93
C ILE A 81 -2.30 -3.35 12.66
N ASN A 82 -2.52 -3.59 13.96
CA ASN A 82 -3.25 -2.72 14.89
C ASN A 82 -4.68 -2.31 14.45
N GLN A 83 -5.68 -3.00 15.00
CA GLN A 83 -7.09 -2.61 14.86
C GLN A 83 -7.76 -2.27 16.21
N GLN A 84 -7.01 -2.31 17.31
CA GLN A 84 -7.56 -2.12 18.64
C GLN A 84 -7.83 -0.63 18.87
N ASN A 85 -9.10 -0.30 19.14
CA ASN A 85 -9.64 1.03 19.46
C ASN A 85 -10.22 1.85 18.29
N LEU A 86 -10.92 1.23 17.33
CA LEU A 86 -11.87 2.01 16.51
C LEU A 86 -13.06 2.44 17.40
N PRO A 87 -13.34 3.76 17.52
CA PRO A 87 -14.52 4.24 18.23
C PRO A 87 -15.82 3.72 17.58
N ASN A 88 -16.94 3.85 18.29
CA ASN A 88 -18.24 3.50 17.72
C ASN A 88 -18.51 4.37 16.49
N LYS A 89 -18.79 3.73 15.34
CA LYS A 89 -19.00 4.35 14.02
C LYS A 89 -17.76 5.11 13.51
N THR A 90 -16.96 4.42 12.71
CA THR A 90 -15.74 4.96 12.09
C THR A 90 -15.87 5.08 10.59
N ARG A 91 -15.10 6.01 10.03
CA ARG A 91 -14.96 6.23 8.59
C ARG A 91 -13.48 6.10 8.25
N PRO A 92 -12.94 4.86 8.13
CA PRO A 92 -11.52 4.65 7.83
C PRO A 92 -11.12 5.41 6.57
N GLN A 93 -9.93 6.00 6.58
CA GLN A 93 -9.39 6.76 5.47
C GLN A 93 -8.08 6.13 5.01
N ILE A 94 -8.00 5.81 3.72
CA ILE A 94 -6.76 5.40 3.06
C ILE A 94 -5.96 6.66 2.77
N CYS A 95 -4.91 6.89 3.56
CA CYS A 95 -4.03 8.06 3.42
C CYS A 95 -2.90 7.80 2.42
N GLU A 96 -2.27 6.62 2.52
CA GLU A 96 -1.14 6.26 1.67
C GLU A 96 -1.26 4.79 1.25
N MET A 97 -1.01 4.53 -0.03
CA MET A 97 -0.97 3.19 -0.58
C MET A 97 0.23 3.06 -1.51
N LEU A 98 1.20 2.23 -1.13
CA LEU A 98 2.42 2.05 -1.89
C LEU A 98 2.63 0.56 -2.24
N ILE A 99 2.79 0.30 -3.52
CA ILE A 99 3.38 -0.95 -4.01
C ILE A 99 4.79 -0.61 -4.49
N LEU A 100 5.80 -1.25 -3.92
CA LEU A 100 7.19 -1.00 -4.30
C LEU A 100 7.42 -1.27 -5.79
N PRO A 101 8.22 -0.46 -6.50
CA PRO A 101 8.34 -0.49 -7.97
C PRO A 101 8.54 -1.88 -8.60
N PRO A 102 9.39 -2.79 -8.05
CA PRO A 102 9.57 -4.13 -8.62
C PRO A 102 8.33 -5.02 -8.59
N TYR A 103 7.34 -4.66 -7.77
CA TYR A 103 6.08 -5.36 -7.58
C TYR A 103 4.89 -4.61 -8.22
N GLN A 104 5.12 -3.48 -8.88
CA GLN A 104 4.03 -2.80 -9.58
C GLN A 104 3.58 -3.58 -10.81
N ARG A 105 2.35 -3.30 -11.29
CA ARG A 105 1.74 -3.89 -12.49
C ARG A 105 1.57 -5.42 -12.49
N LYS A 106 1.72 -6.08 -11.33
CA LYS A 106 1.52 -7.53 -11.14
C LYS A 106 0.20 -7.90 -10.43
N GLY A 107 -0.66 -6.92 -10.17
CA GLY A 107 -1.95 -7.12 -9.49
C GLY A 107 -1.88 -7.15 -7.95
N HIS A 108 -0.75 -6.78 -7.35
CA HIS A 108 -0.61 -6.66 -5.89
C HIS A 108 -1.49 -5.55 -5.31
N GLY A 109 -1.53 -4.37 -5.95
CA GLY A 109 -2.38 -3.26 -5.52
C GLY A 109 -3.86 -3.62 -5.47
N ARG A 110 -4.35 -4.29 -6.52
CA ARG A 110 -5.74 -4.80 -6.58
C ARG A 110 -6.03 -5.71 -5.38
N ARG A 111 -5.19 -6.71 -5.13
CA ARG A 111 -5.36 -7.66 -4.02
C ARG A 111 -5.28 -6.98 -2.65
N LEU A 112 -4.38 -6.01 -2.48
CA LEU A 112 -4.25 -5.24 -1.25
C LEU A 112 -5.53 -4.45 -0.98
N LEU A 113 -6.03 -3.72 -1.98
CA LEU A 113 -7.25 -2.93 -1.83
C LEU A 113 -8.48 -3.83 -1.62
N THR A 114 -8.60 -4.94 -2.36
CA THR A 114 -9.63 -5.95 -2.13
C THR A 114 -9.59 -6.48 -0.70
N ALA A 115 -8.43 -6.85 -0.18
CA ALA A 115 -8.30 -7.35 1.19
C ALA A 115 -8.74 -6.30 2.23
N ILE A 116 -8.44 -5.02 2.01
CA ILE A 116 -8.88 -3.91 2.89
C ILE A 116 -10.42 -3.80 2.89
N TYR A 117 -11.06 -3.77 1.71
CA TYR A 117 -12.52 -3.69 1.63
C TYR A 117 -13.21 -4.92 2.23
N GLU A 118 -12.67 -6.11 1.95
CA GLU A 118 -13.20 -7.37 2.46
C GLU A 118 -13.12 -7.44 3.99
N ASP A 119 -12.01 -6.98 4.57
CA ASP A 119 -11.83 -6.89 6.02
C ASP A 119 -12.80 -5.88 6.65
N LEU A 120 -12.85 -4.66 6.11
CA LEU A 120 -13.61 -3.56 6.70
C LEU A 120 -15.13 -3.68 6.47
N ARG A 121 -15.60 -4.29 5.37
CA ARG A 121 -17.05 -4.45 5.15
C ARG A 121 -17.71 -5.37 6.17
N THR A 122 -16.95 -6.34 6.71
CA THR A 122 -17.46 -7.26 7.74
C THR A 122 -17.60 -6.60 9.12
N ASN A 123 -17.05 -5.40 9.28
CA ASN A 123 -17.10 -4.65 10.52
C ASN A 123 -18.29 -3.69 10.55
N SER A 124 -19.32 -4.01 11.33
CA SER A 124 -20.55 -3.21 11.48
C SER A 124 -20.34 -1.79 12.04
N ARG A 125 -19.14 -1.48 12.55
CA ARG A 125 -18.77 -0.13 13.00
C ARG A 125 -18.28 0.76 11.86
N VAL A 126 -17.94 0.20 10.71
CA VAL A 126 -17.44 0.96 9.56
C VAL A 126 -18.64 1.46 8.75
N GLN A 127 -18.70 2.76 8.47
CA GLN A 127 -19.79 3.36 7.69
C GLN A 127 -19.44 3.55 6.23
N ASP A 128 -18.26 4.11 5.98
CA ASP A 128 -17.70 4.33 4.65
C ASP A 128 -16.17 4.28 4.70
N ILE A 129 -15.53 3.88 3.61
CA ILE A 129 -14.08 3.93 3.42
C ILE A 129 -13.74 5.13 2.52
N LYS A 130 -12.98 6.07 3.08
CA LYS A 130 -12.50 7.28 2.39
C LYS A 130 -11.09 7.10 1.83
N ALA A 131 -10.71 7.98 0.92
CA ALA A 131 -9.33 8.13 0.47
C ALA A 131 -8.93 9.61 0.58
N GLU A 132 -7.73 9.87 1.11
CA GLU A 132 -7.12 11.21 1.14
C GLU A 132 -6.49 11.52 -0.22
N ASP A 133 -6.85 12.65 -0.81
CA ASP A 133 -6.29 13.19 -2.06
C ASP A 133 -5.88 12.10 -3.10
N PRO A 134 -6.84 11.25 -3.55
CA PRO A 134 -6.52 10.07 -4.33
C PRO A 134 -5.93 10.43 -5.69
N SER A 135 -4.85 9.76 -6.08
CA SER A 135 -4.29 9.88 -7.44
C SER A 135 -5.21 9.23 -8.48
N ASP A 136 -5.07 9.61 -9.74
CA ASP A 136 -5.85 9.03 -10.85
C ASP A 136 -5.66 7.51 -10.94
N GLU A 137 -4.45 7.00 -10.70
CA GLU A 137 -4.18 5.55 -10.68
C GLU A 137 -4.88 4.86 -9.52
N PHE A 138 -4.94 5.50 -8.34
CA PHE A 138 -5.67 4.96 -7.21
C PHE A 138 -7.18 4.96 -7.47
N VAL A 139 -7.73 6.02 -8.06
CA VAL A 139 -9.15 6.08 -8.45
C VAL A 139 -9.47 4.96 -9.43
N ALA A 140 -8.70 4.78 -10.50
CA ALA A 140 -8.91 3.71 -11.46
C ALA A 140 -8.82 2.31 -10.82
N LEU A 141 -7.87 2.11 -9.92
CA LEU A 141 -7.74 0.86 -9.17
C LEU A 141 -8.95 0.61 -8.26
N ARG A 142 -9.40 1.65 -7.55
CA ARG A 142 -10.56 1.58 -6.66
C ARG A 142 -11.83 1.27 -7.44
N ASP A 143 -12.06 1.92 -8.56
CA ASP A 143 -13.24 1.69 -9.39
C ASP A 143 -13.29 0.24 -9.88
N LEU A 144 -12.16 -0.32 -10.32
CA LEU A 144 -12.06 -1.72 -10.70
C LEU A 144 -12.40 -2.65 -9.51
N VAL A 145 -11.77 -2.43 -8.35
CA VAL A 145 -11.99 -3.27 -7.16
C VAL A 145 -13.44 -3.16 -6.67
N SER A 146 -14.01 -1.96 -6.63
CA SER A 146 -15.40 -1.73 -6.25
C SER A 146 -16.36 -2.45 -7.18
N LEU A 147 -16.15 -2.39 -8.50
CA LEU A 147 -16.98 -3.11 -9.46
C LEU A 147 -16.87 -4.63 -9.31
N GLU A 148 -15.68 -5.16 -9.08
CA GLU A 148 -15.48 -6.60 -8.85
C GLU A 148 -16.20 -7.08 -7.58
N LEU A 149 -16.13 -6.30 -6.50
CA LEU A 149 -16.84 -6.59 -5.26
C LEU A 149 -18.36 -6.47 -5.42
N CYS A 150 -18.84 -5.42 -6.10
CA CYS A 150 -20.25 -5.29 -6.43
C CYS A 150 -20.74 -6.47 -7.28
N HIS A 151 -19.99 -6.89 -8.29
CA HIS A 151 -20.33 -8.07 -9.09
C HIS A 151 -20.38 -9.34 -8.24
N LYS A 152 -19.42 -9.51 -7.32
CA LYS A 152 -19.34 -10.68 -6.41
C LYS A 152 -20.50 -10.75 -5.41
N TYR A 153 -20.90 -9.63 -4.83
CA TYR A 153 -21.87 -9.59 -3.72
C TYR A 153 -23.28 -9.17 -4.15
N LEU A 154 -23.42 -8.51 -5.29
CA LEU A 154 -24.68 -8.05 -5.88
C LEU A 154 -24.81 -8.55 -7.33
N PRO A 155 -24.69 -9.87 -7.59
CA PRO A 155 -24.71 -10.40 -8.96
C PRO A 155 -26.00 -10.05 -9.71
N ASP A 156 -27.13 -9.96 -9.01
CA ASP A 156 -28.42 -9.61 -9.62
C ASP A 156 -28.45 -8.18 -10.18
N LEU A 157 -27.64 -7.26 -9.62
CA LEU A 157 -27.58 -5.85 -10.02
C LEU A 157 -26.38 -5.55 -10.91
N PHE A 158 -25.26 -6.25 -10.71
CA PHE A 158 -23.98 -6.00 -11.38
C PHE A 158 -23.55 -7.14 -12.32
N SER A 159 -24.46 -8.05 -12.70
CA SER A 159 -24.22 -8.98 -13.80
C SER A 159 -24.17 -8.26 -15.15
N LYS A 160 -23.56 -8.93 -16.13
CA LYS A 160 -23.55 -8.43 -17.51
C LYS A 160 -24.97 -8.23 -18.03
N GLU A 161 -25.89 -9.16 -17.78
CA GLU A 161 -27.27 -9.04 -18.24
C GLU A 161 -28.00 -7.88 -17.57
N SER A 162 -27.77 -7.64 -16.28
CA SER A 162 -28.43 -6.56 -15.54
C SER A 162 -27.92 -5.18 -15.93
N ILE A 163 -26.60 -5.03 -16.09
CA ILE A 163 -25.99 -3.77 -16.52
C ILE A 163 -26.43 -3.41 -17.95
N LEU A 164 -26.55 -4.40 -18.85
CA LEU A 164 -26.98 -4.15 -20.23
C LEU A 164 -28.47 -3.76 -20.36
N LYS A 165 -29.28 -3.94 -19.31
CA LYS A 165 -30.69 -3.51 -19.29
C LYS A 165 -30.86 -2.04 -18.93
N THR A 166 -29.80 -1.36 -18.49
CA THR A 166 -29.89 0.04 -18.05
C THR A 166 -28.84 0.90 -18.77
N ASP A 167 -29.24 2.09 -19.23
CA ASP A 167 -28.31 3.04 -19.86
C ASP A 167 -27.43 3.78 -18.85
N ARG A 168 -27.69 3.60 -17.55
CA ARG A 168 -27.03 4.29 -16.44
C ARG A 168 -27.14 3.49 -15.16
N VAL A 169 -26.26 3.80 -14.21
CA VAL A 169 -26.31 3.27 -12.84
C VAL A 169 -27.58 3.79 -12.17
N THR A 170 -28.41 2.88 -11.65
CA THR A 170 -29.68 3.23 -10.99
C THR A 170 -29.46 3.62 -9.53
N LYS A 171 -30.44 4.30 -8.94
CA LYS A 171 -30.41 4.64 -7.51
C LYS A 171 -30.29 3.38 -6.63
N GLU A 172 -30.98 2.31 -6.99
CA GLU A 172 -30.91 1.02 -6.30
C GLU A 172 -29.51 0.43 -6.34
N MET A 173 -28.83 0.45 -7.50
CA MET A 173 -27.44 -0.01 -7.62
C MET A 173 -26.51 0.78 -6.71
N ILE A 174 -26.68 2.11 -6.65
CA ILE A 174 -25.86 3.00 -5.80
C ILE A 174 -26.09 2.70 -4.32
N ASP A 175 -27.35 2.62 -3.90
CA ASP A 175 -27.71 2.40 -2.50
C ASP A 175 -27.24 1.02 -2.03
N LYS A 176 -27.41 -0.02 -2.85
CA LYS A 176 -26.91 -1.38 -2.56
C LYS A 176 -25.40 -1.48 -2.57
N ALA A 177 -24.71 -0.79 -3.49
CA ALA A 177 -23.25 -0.75 -3.50
C ALA A 177 -22.70 -0.14 -2.21
N ARG A 178 -23.30 0.94 -1.70
CA ARG A 178 -22.93 1.56 -0.42
C ARG A 178 -23.15 0.63 0.77
N GLU A 179 -24.21 -0.16 0.77
CA GLU A 179 -24.46 -1.14 1.83
C GLU A 179 -23.41 -2.27 1.85
N VAL A 180 -22.89 -2.67 0.68
CA VAL A 180 -21.99 -3.82 0.54
C VAL A 180 -20.52 -3.43 0.73
N LEU A 181 -20.13 -2.26 0.26
CA LEU A 181 -18.73 -1.84 0.27
C LEU A 181 -18.32 -1.10 1.55
N ASN A 182 -19.30 -0.71 2.38
CA ASN A 182 -19.16 0.38 3.34
C ASN A 182 -18.48 1.57 2.64
#